data_AF-A0A531LMF5-F1
#
_entry.id   AF-A0A531LMF5-F1
#
_cell.length_a   1.000
_cell.length_b   1.000
_cell.length_c   1.000
_cell.angle_alpha   90.00
_cell.angle_beta   90.00
_cell.angle_gamma   90.00
#
_symmetry.space_group_name_H-M   'P 1'
#
loop_
_entity.id
_entity.type
_entity.pdbx_description
1 polymer ?
#
loop_
_entity_poly.entity_id
_entity_poly.type
_entity_poly.pdbx_seq_one_letter_code
_entity_poly.pdbx_strand_id
1 'polypeptide(L)' 'PRHVDLRPYVLVSDRIQIVPGGLTRVALKEGSLVVNSSQGGGTKDTWVLDD' A
#
# COMPACT_ATOMS: atom_id res chain seq x y z
N PRO A 1 -11.30 11.82 5.58
CA PRO A 1 -10.70 10.47 5.77
C PRO A 1 -11.05 9.55 4.60
N ARG A 2 -10.14 8.64 4.21
CA ARG A 2 -10.36 7.63 3.16
C ARG A 2 -9.72 6.31 3.61
N HIS A 3 -10.34 5.20 3.24
CA HIS A 3 -9.79 3.87 3.54
C HIS A 3 -8.56 3.61 2.68
N VAL A 4 -7.57 2.97 3.29
CA VAL A 4 -6.30 2.63 2.68
C VAL A 4 -5.99 1.16 2.94
N ASP A 5 -5.24 0.55 2.05
CA ASP A 5 -4.54 -0.69 2.34
C ASP A 5 -3.06 -0.61 1.94
N LEU A 6 -2.26 -1.47 2.55
CA LEU A 6 -0.82 -1.54 2.35
C LEU A 6 -0.44 -2.93 1.87
N ARG A 7 0.32 -2.99 0.77
CA ARG A 7 0.91 -4.22 0.24
C ARG A 7 2.43 -4.15 0.34
N PRO A 8 3.04 -4.73 1.38
CA PRO A 8 4.48 -4.91 1.42
C PRO A 8 4.92 -6.02 0.45
N TYR A 9 6.21 -6.03 0.13
CA TYR A 9 6.83 -7.06 -0.70
C TYR A 9 7.92 -7.77 0.10
N VAL A 10 7.74 -9.08 0.29
CA VAL A 10 8.73 -9.96 0.90
C VAL A 10 9.63 -10.51 -0.19
N LEU A 11 10.94 -10.35 -0.04
CA LEU A 11 11.95 -10.91 -0.93
C LEU A 11 12.54 -12.16 -0.28
N VAL A 12 12.53 -13.27 -1.01
CA VAL A 12 13.01 -14.58 -0.54
C VAL A 12 14.16 -15.06 -1.42
N SER A 13 15.32 -15.26 -0.82
CA SER A 13 16.47 -15.96 -1.39
C SER A 13 17.21 -16.71 -0.26
N ASP A 14 18.54 -16.65 -0.19
CA ASP A 14 19.35 -17.12 0.95
C ASP A 14 18.93 -16.48 2.29
N ARG A 15 18.22 -15.35 2.24
CA ARG A 15 17.58 -14.71 3.39
C ARG A 15 16.17 -14.22 3.04
N ILE A 16 15.31 -14.11 4.06
CA ILE A 16 14.00 -13.50 3.97
C ILE A 16 14.12 -12.05 4.43
N GLN A 17 13.73 -11.10 3.59
CA GLN A 17 13.78 -9.66 3.91
C GLN A 17 12.55 -8.92 3.37
N ILE A 18 12.20 -7.82 4.02
CA ILE A 18 11.13 -6.91 3.58
C ILE A 18 11.80 -5.59 3.19
N VAL A 19 11.41 -5.03 2.05
CA VAL A 19 11.87 -3.69 1.64
C VAL A 19 11.20 -2.64 2.53
N PRO A 20 11.90 -1.60 3.02
CA PRO A 20 11.29 -0.51 3.78
C PRO A 20 10.37 0.34 2.89
N GLY A 21 9.17 -0.19 2.64
CA GLY A 21 8.18 0.39 1.74
C GLY A 21 7.11 -0.61 1.33
N GLY A 22 6.29 -0.21 0.37
CA GLY A 22 5.20 -1.03 -0.16
C GLY A 22 4.28 -0.21 -1.06
N LEU A 23 3.34 -0.90 -1.69
CA LEU A 23 2.28 -0.23 -2.45
C LEU A 23 1.15 0.14 -1.49
N THR A 24 0.93 1.43 -1.26
CA THR A 24 -0.28 1.91 -0.59
C THR A 24 -1.36 2.20 -1.61
N ARG A 25 -2.55 1.65 -1.42
CA ARG A 25 -3.74 1.96 -2.23
C ARG A 25 -4.77 2.70 -1.40
N VAL A 26 -5.56 3.54 -2.04
CA VAL A 26 -6.56 4.40 -1.39
C VAL A 26 -7.89 4.33 -2.12
N ALA A 27 -8.97 4.20 -1.37
CA ALA A 27 -10.32 4.37 -1.89
C ALA A 27 -10.61 5.86 -2.04
N LEU A 28 -10.62 6.40 -3.27
CA LEU A 28 -10.74 7.85 -3.48
C LEU A 28 -12.16 8.37 -3.15
N LYS A 29 -13.19 7.55 -3.38
CA LYS A 29 -14.58 7.88 -3.08
C LYS A 29 -14.87 7.81 -1.58
N GLU A 30 -15.60 8.80 -1.07
CA GLU A 30 -16.03 8.84 0.32
C GLU A 30 -16.85 7.61 0.72
N GLY A 31 -16.56 7.06 1.89
CA GLY A 31 -17.23 5.86 2.42
C GLY A 31 -16.90 4.56 1.67
N SER A 32 -16.18 4.61 0.55
CA SER A 32 -15.80 3.41 -0.20
C SER A 32 -14.73 2.61 0.54
N LEU A 33 -14.83 1.28 0.45
CA LEU A 33 -13.79 0.32 0.85
C LEU A 33 -13.00 -0.23 -0.37
N VAL A 34 -13.42 0.13 -1.59
CA VAL A 34 -12.82 -0.38 -2.81
C VAL A 34 -11.60 0.47 -3.18
N VAL A 35 -10.42 -0.12 -3.05
CA VAL A 35 -9.13 0.48 -3.42
C VAL A 35 -8.64 0.07 -4.82
N ASN A 36 -9.40 -0.77 -5.53
CA ASN A 36 -9.03 -1.24 -6.86
C ASN A 36 -9.12 -0.10 -7.90
N SER A 37 -8.10 0.04 -8.75
CA SER A 37 -7.99 1.13 -9.72
C SER A 37 -9.10 1.12 -10.77
N SER A 38 -9.56 -0.06 -11.20
CA SER A 38 -10.68 -0.18 -12.16
C SER A 38 -12.00 0.39 -11.64
N GLN A 39 -12.11 0.66 -10.34
CA GLN A 39 -13.30 1.20 -9.68
C GLN A 39 -13.00 2.53 -8.95
N GLY A 40 -12.00 3.27 -9.42
CA GLY A 40 -11.67 4.60 -8.87
C GLY A 40 -10.80 4.56 -7.62
N GLY A 41 -10.05 3.48 -7.40
CA GLY A 41 -8.96 3.44 -6.45
C GLY A 41 -7.71 4.16 -6.98
N GLY A 42 -6.88 4.66 -6.07
CA GLY A 42 -5.61 5.32 -6.38
C GLY A 42 -4.45 4.74 -5.58
N THR A 43 -3.26 5.30 -5.75
CA THR A 43 -2.05 4.92 -5.01
C THR A 43 -1.50 6.10 -4.21
N LYS A 44 -0.66 5.80 -3.23
CA LYS A 44 0.12 6.78 -2.47
C LYS A 44 1.53 6.25 -2.20
N ASP A 45 2.44 7.18 -1.92
CA ASP A 45 3.75 6.84 -1.39
C ASP A 45 3.62 6.22 0.02
N THR A 46 4.51 5.27 0.30
CA THR A 46 4.66 4.63 1.61
C THR A 46 6.02 5.01 2.18
N TRP A 47 6.05 5.81 3.24
CA TRP A 47 7.29 6.17 3.92
C TRP A 47 7.45 5.30 5.16
N VAL A 48 8.59 4.61 5.25
CA VAL A 48 9.04 3.91 6.45
C VAL A 48 10.18 4.75 7.02
N LEU A 49 9.97 5.30 8.22
CA LEU A 49 10.96 6.13 8.90
C LEU A 49 11.90 5.24 9.72
N ASP A 50 13.17 5.61 9.74
CA ASP A 50 14.20 5.04 10.60
C ASP A 50 14.64 6.11 11.62
N ASP A 51 15.28 5.69 12.71
CA ASP A 51 15.73 6.59 13.80
C ASP A 51 16.94 7.48 13.40
#